data_AF-A0A2D7X528-F1
#
_entry.id   AF-A0A2D7X528-F1
#
_cell.length_a   1.000
_cell.length_b   1.000
_cell.length_c   1.000
_cell.angle_alpha   90.00
_cell.angle_beta   90.00
_cell.angle_gamma   90.00
#
_symmetry.space_group_name_H-M   'P 1'
#
loop_
_entity.id
_entity.type
_entity.pdbx_description
1 polymer ?
#
loop_
_entity_poly.entity_id
_entity_poly.type
_entity_poly.pdbx_seq_one_letter_code
_entity_poly.pdbx_strand_id
1 'polypeptide(L)'
;MAQKKLQDDSKHNELDVDGDGVVSDQELALAEVLDRHEKADAQRRMAWVAMISMLVFTALVFLPIFPDTRIKALSDLFGLFYIGQAGVVGAYMGMTAYMSNNGKR
;
A
#
# COMPACT_ATOMS: atom_id res chain seq x y z
N MET A 1 -29.73 -9.00 27.50
CA MET A 1 -29.61 -8.25 26.23
C MET A 1 -29.76 -9.25 25.11
N ALA A 2 -30.78 -9.13 24.26
CA ALA A 2 -31.06 -10.10 23.20
C ALA A 2 -29.97 -10.01 22.13
N GLN A 3 -29.26 -11.12 21.91
CA GLN A 3 -28.17 -11.22 20.93
C GLN A 3 -28.78 -11.16 19.52
N LYS A 4 -28.46 -10.12 18.77
CA LYS A 4 -28.93 -9.94 17.39
C LYS A 4 -28.22 -10.96 16.50
N LYS A 5 -28.97 -11.92 15.98
CA LYS A 5 -28.51 -12.89 14.98
C LYS A 5 -28.50 -12.24 13.60
N LEU A 6 -27.48 -12.57 12.81
CA LEU A 6 -27.33 -12.16 11.41
C LEU A 6 -28.52 -12.66 10.58
N GLN A 7 -28.94 -11.86 9.60
CA GLN A 7 -29.90 -12.29 8.58
C GLN A 7 -29.16 -13.11 7.52
N ASP A 8 -29.78 -14.21 7.05
CA ASP A 8 -29.35 -14.93 5.84
C ASP A 8 -29.19 -13.91 4.70
N ASP A 9 -27.99 -13.85 4.10
CA ASP A 9 -27.55 -12.90 3.03
C ASP A 9 -27.04 -11.52 3.50
N SER A 10 -26.58 -11.40 4.75
CA SER A 10 -25.87 -10.19 5.22
C SER A 10 -24.42 -10.13 4.71
N LYS A 11 -23.95 -8.96 4.28
CA LYS A 11 -22.52 -8.65 3.98
C LYS A 11 -21.55 -9.00 5.11
N HIS A 12 -22.07 -9.23 6.31
CA HIS A 12 -21.31 -9.57 7.51
C HIS A 12 -21.16 -11.09 7.72
N ASN A 13 -21.77 -11.94 6.90
CA ASN A 13 -21.53 -13.40 6.95
C ASN A 13 -20.08 -13.77 6.64
N GLU A 14 -19.35 -12.94 5.87
CA GLU A 14 -17.92 -13.16 5.59
C GLU A 14 -17.03 -12.83 6.81
N LEU A 15 -17.57 -12.11 7.80
CA LEU A 15 -16.89 -11.74 9.04
C LEU A 15 -17.20 -12.71 10.19
N ASP A 16 -18.18 -13.60 10.01
CA ASP A 16 -18.54 -14.68 10.94
C ASP A 16 -17.62 -15.88 10.67
N VAL A 17 -16.54 -15.99 11.45
CA VAL A 17 -15.44 -16.94 11.23
C VAL A 17 -15.75 -18.28 11.92
N ASP A 18 -16.55 -18.27 13.00
CA ASP A 18 -16.96 -19.47 13.71
C ASP A 18 -18.31 -20.05 13.25
N GLY A 19 -19.07 -19.31 12.44
CA GLY A 19 -20.29 -19.75 11.79
C GLY A 19 -21.48 -19.87 12.74
N ASP A 20 -21.45 -19.16 13.88
CA ASP A 20 -22.50 -19.20 14.89
C ASP A 20 -23.71 -18.28 14.56
N GLY A 21 -23.61 -17.48 13.49
CA GLY A 21 -24.61 -16.55 13.03
C GLY A 21 -24.60 -15.21 13.77
N VAL A 22 -23.54 -14.88 14.51
CA VAL A 22 -23.34 -13.64 15.26
C VAL A 22 -21.90 -13.17 15.14
N VAL A 23 -21.65 -12.10 14.37
CA VAL A 23 -20.33 -11.46 14.37
C VAL A 23 -20.04 -10.87 15.75
N SER A 24 -19.08 -11.46 16.45
CA SER A 24 -18.58 -10.98 17.73
C SER A 24 -17.59 -9.84 17.55
N ASP A 25 -17.43 -9.01 18.60
CA ASP A 25 -16.42 -7.94 18.61
C ASP A 25 -14.98 -8.48 18.36
N GLN A 26 -14.74 -9.75 18.68
CA GLN A 26 -13.45 -10.42 18.47
C GLN A 26 -13.20 -10.71 16.98
N GLU A 27 -14.24 -11.12 16.24
CA GLU A 27 -14.13 -11.42 14.81
C GLU A 27 -14.02 -10.14 13.97
N LEU A 28 -14.75 -9.08 14.35
CA LEU A 28 -14.57 -7.74 13.78
C LEU A 28 -13.14 -7.23 13.97
N ALA A 29 -12.57 -7.39 15.16
CA ALA A 29 -11.20 -7.00 15.44
C ALA A 29 -10.19 -7.83 14.64
N LEU A 30 -10.42 -9.14 14.49
CA LEU A 30 -9.55 -10.01 13.70
C LEU A 30 -9.56 -9.64 12.22
N ALA A 31 -10.75 -9.40 11.64
CA ALA A 31 -10.89 -8.99 10.25
C ALA A 31 -10.23 -7.63 9.98
N GLU A 32 -10.36 -6.68 10.91
CA GLU A 32 -9.70 -5.38 10.79
C GLU A 32 -8.17 -5.50 10.84
N VAL A 33 -7.64 -6.36 11.71
CA VAL A 33 -6.20 -6.63 11.79
C VAL A 33 -5.70 -7.28 10.49
N LEU A 34 -6.42 -8.25 9.95
CA LEU A 34 -6.08 -8.91 8.68
C LEU A 34 -6.08 -7.93 7.51
N ASP A 35 -7.11 -7.09 7.38
CA ASP A 35 -7.21 -6.06 6.33
C ASP A 35 -6.08 -5.01 6.45
N ARG A 36 -5.71 -4.61 7.66
CA ARG A 36 -4.54 -3.73 7.89
C ARG A 36 -3.23 -4.39 7.46
N HIS A 37 -3.04 -5.68 7.77
CA HIS A 37 -1.85 -6.43 7.37
C HIS A 37 -1.75 -6.53 5.84
N GLU A 38 -2.84 -6.88 5.18
CA GLU A 38 -2.87 -7.00 3.72
C GLU A 38 -2.60 -5.65 3.03
N LYS A 39 -3.19 -4.56 3.55
CA LYS A 39 -2.91 -3.19 3.09
C LYS A 39 -1.45 -2.80 3.29
N ALA A 40 -0.86 -3.11 4.43
CA ALA A 40 0.55 -2.79 4.71
C ALA A 40 1.50 -3.53 3.76
N ASP A 41 1.24 -4.80 3.45
CA ASP A 41 2.03 -5.59 2.51
C ASP A 41 1.86 -5.10 1.06
N ALA A 42 0.64 -4.74 0.65
CA ALA A 42 0.38 -4.14 -0.65
C ALA A 42 1.14 -2.81 -0.81
N GLN A 43 1.08 -1.94 0.20
CA GLN A 43 1.80 -0.68 0.20
C GLN A 43 3.34 -0.87 0.17
N ARG A 44 3.86 -1.87 0.90
CA ARG A 44 5.29 -2.23 0.88
C ARG A 44 5.75 -2.66 -0.51
N ARG A 45 4.94 -3.47 -1.21
CA ARG A 45 5.22 -3.87 -2.60
C ARG A 45 5.21 -2.67 -3.53
N MET A 46 4.26 -1.74 -3.39
CA MET A 46 4.23 -0.52 -4.21
C MET A 46 5.47 0.35 -4.02
N ALA A 47 5.92 0.55 -2.78
CA ALA A 47 7.14 1.29 -2.50
C ALA A 47 8.39 0.60 -3.07
N TRP A 48 8.47 -0.73 -2.97
CA TRP A 48 9.57 -1.50 -3.55
C TRP A 48 9.61 -1.41 -5.07
N VAL A 49 8.45 -1.51 -5.74
CA VAL A 49 8.36 -1.35 -7.20
C VAL A 49 8.76 0.06 -7.62
N ALA A 50 8.32 1.10 -6.88
CA ALA A 50 8.72 2.48 -7.13
C ALA A 50 10.24 2.66 -7.03
N MET A 51 10.87 2.17 -5.95
CA MET A 51 12.33 2.25 -5.78
C MET A 51 13.11 1.47 -6.84
N ILE A 52 12.69 0.24 -7.17
CA ILE A 52 13.32 -0.54 -8.25
C ILE A 52 13.17 0.20 -9.58
N SER A 53 12.00 0.78 -9.86
CA SER A 53 11.75 1.49 -11.12
C SER A 53 12.70 2.68 -11.29
N MET A 54 13.00 3.44 -10.22
CA MET A 54 13.96 4.53 -10.26
C MET A 54 15.37 4.01 -10.58
N LEU A 55 15.79 2.90 -9.96
CA LEU A 55 17.10 2.29 -10.20
C LEU A 55 17.24 1.79 -11.63
N VAL A 56 16.24 1.04 -12.12
CA VAL A 56 16.22 0.51 -13.48
C VAL A 56 16.20 1.66 -14.49
N PHE A 57 15.37 2.68 -14.27
CA PHE A 57 15.31 3.85 -15.14
C PHE A 57 16.65 4.58 -15.21
N THR A 58 17.30 4.80 -14.06
CA THR A 58 18.65 5.39 -14.00
C THR A 58 19.62 4.54 -14.82
N ALA A 59 19.66 3.23 -14.60
CA ALA A 59 20.55 2.32 -15.32
C ALA A 59 20.31 2.35 -16.84
N LEU A 60 19.05 2.39 -17.28
CA LEU A 60 18.66 2.48 -18.69
C LEU A 60 19.11 3.78 -19.35
N VAL A 61 19.02 4.91 -18.65
CA VAL A 61 19.49 6.21 -19.17
C VAL A 61 21.02 6.25 -19.34
N PHE A 62 21.76 5.52 -18.49
CA PHE A 62 23.22 5.41 -18.58
C PHE A 62 23.71 4.46 -19.69
N LEU A 63 22.83 3.67 -20.33
CA LEU A 63 23.23 2.87 -21.49
C LEU A 63 23.54 3.77 -22.69
N PRO A 64 24.64 3.51 -23.44
CA PRO A 64 25.09 4.33 -24.58
C PRO A 64 24.19 4.26 -25.82
N ILE A 65 22.96 3.77 -25.65
CA ILE A 65 21.94 3.61 -26.70
C ILE A 65 21.23 4.95 -26.97
N PHE A 66 21.22 5.86 -25.99
CA PHE A 66 20.56 7.16 -26.10
C PHE A 66 21.55 8.27 -26.47
N PRO A 67 21.38 8.95 -27.62
CA PRO A 67 22.22 10.09 -27.97
C PRO A 67 22.02 11.25 -26.99
N ASP A 68 23.10 11.97 -26.67
CA ASP A 68 23.12 13.06 -25.67
C ASP A 68 22.02 14.12 -25.88
N THR A 69 21.64 14.35 -27.14
CA THR A 69 20.58 15.29 -27.51
C THR A 69 19.21 14.87 -26.98
N ARG A 70 18.90 13.56 -26.95
CA ARG A 70 17.63 13.04 -26.41
C ARG A 70 17.64 13.07 -24.88
N ILE A 71 18.79 12.83 -24.26
CA ILE A 71 18.95 12.91 -22.80
C ILE A 71 18.71 14.34 -22.32
N LYS A 72 19.28 15.35 -23.00
CA LYS A 72 19.03 16.76 -22.68
C LYS A 72 17.57 17.17 -22.83
N ALA A 73 16.89 16.70 -23.88
CA ALA A 73 15.47 17.00 -24.09
C ALA A 73 14.56 16.35 -23.03
N LEU A 74 14.99 15.23 -22.43
CA LEU A 74 14.23 14.50 -21.41
C LEU A 74 14.69 14.78 -19.97
N SER A 75 15.75 15.59 -19.78
CA SER A 75 16.32 15.92 -18.46
C SER A 75 15.27 16.47 -17.48
N ASP A 76 14.41 17.38 -17.94
CA ASP A 76 13.35 17.97 -17.10
C ASP A 76 12.26 16.94 -16.75
N LEU A 77 11.95 16.03 -17.68
CA LEU A 77 11.01 14.92 -17.43
C LEU A 77 11.58 13.91 -16.44
N PHE A 78 12.90 13.68 -16.46
CA PHE A 78 13.57 12.86 -15.46
C PHE A 78 13.43 13.51 -14.08
N GLY A 79 13.75 14.80 -13.95
CA GLY A 79 13.56 15.54 -12.70
C GLY A 79 12.14 15.39 -12.13
N LEU A 80 11.12 15.58 -12.96
CA LEU A 80 9.72 15.39 -12.56
C LEU A 80 9.41 13.93 -12.17
N PHE A 81 9.94 12.96 -12.90
CA PHE A 81 9.80 11.54 -12.60
C PHE A 81 10.39 11.19 -11.22
N TYR A 82 11.61 11.65 -10.92
CA TYR A 82 12.23 11.39 -9.61
C TYR A 82 11.47 12.08 -8.47
N ILE A 83 11.00 13.31 -8.67
CA ILE A 83 10.17 14.01 -7.67
C ILE A 83 8.85 13.27 -7.44
N GLY A 84 8.19 12.80 -8.51
CA GLY A 84 6.96 12.02 -8.41
C GLY A 84 7.14 10.70 -7.65
N GLN A 85 8.18 9.93 -7.99
CA GLN A 85 8.49 8.67 -7.30
C GLN A 85 8.90 8.90 -5.84
N ALA A 86 9.67 9.97 -5.56
CA ALA A 86 10.01 10.37 -4.19
C ALA A 86 8.75 10.73 -3.37
N GLY A 87 7.75 11.35 -4.01
CA GLY A 87 6.44 11.63 -3.40
C GLY A 87 5.69 10.36 -3.03
N VAL A 88 5.65 9.35 -3.91
CA VAL A 88 5.01 8.05 -3.64
C VAL A 88 5.68 7.33 -2.47
N VAL A 89 7.01 7.29 -2.46
CA VAL A 89 7.79 6.67 -1.37
C VAL A 89 7.61 7.45 -0.07
N GLY A 90 7.63 8.79 -0.12
CA GLY A 90 7.41 9.65 1.04
C GLY A 90 6.01 9.50 1.63
N ALA A 91 4.98 9.42 0.80
CA ALA A 91 3.62 9.16 1.24
C ALA A 91 3.49 7.78 1.91
N TYR A 92 4.11 6.75 1.33
CA TYR A 92 4.15 5.41 1.93
C TYR A 92 4.85 5.41 3.29
N MET A 93 6.05 5.99 3.36
CA MET A 93 6.82 6.06 4.61
C MET A 93 6.10 6.91 5.66
N GLY A 94 5.43 7.99 5.26
CA GLY A 94 4.62 8.84 6.13
C GLY A 94 3.41 8.11 6.71
N MET A 95 2.64 7.42 5.87
CA MET A 95 1.51 6.60 6.33
C MET A 95 1.97 5.46 7.25
N THR A 96 3.07 4.78 6.90
CA THR A 96 3.65 3.71 7.71
C THR A 96 4.13 4.22 9.08
N ALA A 97 4.81 5.37 9.11
CA ALA A 97 5.27 6.00 10.35
C ALA A 97 4.10 6.43 11.24
N TYR A 98 3.04 7.01 10.65
CA TYR A 98 1.83 7.38 11.38
C TYR A 98 1.15 6.16 12.02
N MET A 99 0.98 5.08 11.26
CA MET A 99 0.39 3.82 11.76
C MET A 99 1.25 3.19 12.85
N SER A 100 2.58 3.22 12.71
CA SER A 100 3.52 2.69 13.71
C SER A 100 3.52 3.51 15.02
N ASN A 101 3.32 4.83 14.94
CA ASN A 101 3.33 5.70 16.12
C ASN A 101 2.00 5.64 16.91
N ASN A 102 0.86 5.43 16.24
CA ASN A 102 -0.42 5.25 16.91
C ASN A 102 -0.56 3.90 17.65
N GLY A 103 0.29 2.90 17.36
CA GLY A 103 0.33 1.63 18.11
C GLY A 103 1.07 1.68 19.45
N LYS A 104 1.64 2.84 19.83
CA LYS A 104 2.44 3.02 21.05
C LYS A 104 1.81 3.95 22.09
N ARG A 105 0.53 4.33 21.96
CA ARG A 105 -0.19 5.17 22.92
C ARG A 105 -1.36 4.42 23.53
#